data_AF-D6R4A2-F1
#
_entry.id   AF-D6R4A2-F1
#
_cell.length_a   1.000
_cell.length_b   1.000
_cell.length_c   1.000
_cell.angle_alpha   90.00
_cell.angle_beta   90.00
_cell.angle_gamma   90.00
#
_symmetry.space_group_name_H-M   'P 1'
#
loop_
_entity.id
_entity.type
_entity.pdbx_description
1 polymer ?
#
loop_
_entity_poly.entity_id
_entity_poly.type
_entity_poly.pdbx_seq_one_letter_code
_entity_poly.pdbx_strand_id
1 'polypeptide(L)'
;AFGLMSIIMGIMFQSPPVLYCLLVCFFFGTAYSIDVPLFRWKRNAFLAAMCIVIVRAITVQLTVFYHIQQYVLGRPVLFSRSLAFAILCMTLFVTVIALFKDIPDVDGDRDFGIQTITVTLGKKRVFWLCITILLIAYGSAVVIGASSSILLSKLVTVTGHCILASI
;
A
#
# COMPACT_ATOMS: atom_id res chain seq x y z
N ALA A 1 -20.72 -7.63 -13.28
CA ALA A 1 -19.93 -8.62 -14.05
C ALA A 1 -18.55 -8.86 -13.43
N PHE A 2 -17.63 -7.88 -13.44
CA PHE A 2 -16.24 -8.07 -12.99
C PHE A 2 -16.07 -8.50 -11.52
N GLY A 3 -16.84 -7.94 -10.58
CA GLY A 3 -16.77 -8.34 -9.17
C GLY A 3 -17.15 -9.80 -8.92
N LEU A 4 -18.22 -10.27 -9.56
CA LEU A 4 -18.65 -11.66 -9.48
C LEU A 4 -17.59 -12.61 -10.07
N MET A 5 -17.01 -12.26 -11.22
CA MET A 5 -15.93 -13.03 -11.85
C MET A 5 -14.70 -13.11 -10.95
N SER A 6 -14.34 -12.01 -10.28
CA SER A 6 -13.23 -11.99 -9.33
C SER A 6 -13.46 -12.95 -8.16
N ILE A 7 -14.66 -12.96 -7.57
CA ILE A 7 -15.01 -13.86 -6.46
C ILE A 7 -15.01 -15.33 -6.93
N ILE A 8 -15.60 -15.61 -8.09
CA ILE A 8 -15.60 -16.96 -8.68
C ILE A 8 -14.16 -17.45 -8.88
N MET A 9 -13.29 -16.60 -9.45
CA MET A 9 -11.87 -16.92 -9.64
C MET A 9 -11.17 -17.17 -8.30
N GLY A 10 -11.48 -16.37 -7.27
CA GLY A 10 -10.97 -16.57 -5.91
C GLY A 10 -11.36 -17.92 -5.31
N ILE A 11 -12.60 -18.36 -5.51
CA ILE A 11 -13.09 -19.68 -5.08
C ILE A 11 -12.38 -20.79 -5.88
N MET A 12 -12.25 -20.63 -7.19
CA MET A 12 -11.54 -21.59 -8.04
C MET A 12 -10.06 -21.74 -7.68
N PHE A 13 -9.44 -20.69 -7.14
CA PHE A 13 -8.04 -20.70 -6.72
C PHE A 13 -7.79 -21.52 -5.44
N GLN A 14 -8.85 -21.96 -4.74
CA GLN A 14 -8.79 -22.87 -3.57
C GLN A 14 -7.85 -22.40 -2.45
N SER A 15 -7.65 -21.08 -2.33
CA SER A 15 -6.80 -20.45 -1.33
C SER A 15 -7.62 -19.46 -0.50
N PRO A 16 -8.04 -19.83 0.73
CA PRO A 16 -8.75 -18.94 1.65
C PRO A 16 -8.10 -17.57 1.85
N PRO A 17 -6.76 -17.42 1.97
CA PRO A 17 -6.12 -16.11 2.08
C PRO A 17 -6.36 -15.22 0.85
N VAL A 18 -6.30 -15.79 -0.35
CA VAL A 18 -6.51 -15.05 -1.60
C VAL A 18 -7.98 -14.65 -1.73
N LEU A 19 -8.91 -15.55 -1.43
CA LEU A 19 -10.33 -15.23 -1.40
C LEU A 19 -10.63 -14.12 -0.38
N TYR A 20 -10.05 -14.19 0.82
CA TYR A 20 -10.17 -13.14 1.83
C TYR A 20 -9.66 -11.79 1.32
N CYS A 21 -8.50 -11.77 0.65
CA CYS A 21 -7.97 -10.55 0.03
C CYS A 21 -8.99 -9.95 -0.96
N LEU A 22 -9.58 -10.78 -1.82
CA LEU A 22 -10.55 -10.33 -2.81
C LEU A 22 -11.82 -9.78 -2.18
N LEU A 23 -12.33 -10.42 -1.12
CA LEU A 23 -13.50 -9.94 -0.38
C LEU A 23 -13.24 -8.59 0.29
N VAL A 24 -12.07 -8.41 0.91
CA VAL A 24 -11.67 -7.12 1.51
C VAL A 24 -11.52 -6.05 0.41
N CYS A 25 -10.83 -6.36 -0.69
CA CYS A 25 -10.70 -5.45 -1.83
C CYS A 25 -12.07 -5.06 -2.40
N PHE A 26 -12.99 -6.02 -2.52
CA PHE A 26 -14.35 -5.78 -2.99
C PHE A 26 -15.11 -4.85 -2.04
N PHE A 27 -15.12 -5.16 -0.74
CA PHE A 27 -15.80 -4.33 0.26
C PHE A 27 -15.26 -2.89 0.27
N PHE A 28 -13.95 -2.71 0.39
CA PHE A 28 -13.33 -1.39 0.45
C PHE A 28 -13.47 -0.64 -0.88
N GLY A 29 -13.33 -1.32 -2.03
CA GLY A 29 -13.54 -0.72 -3.35
C GLY A 29 -14.98 -0.26 -3.57
N THR A 30 -15.96 -1.05 -3.11
CA THR A 30 -17.37 -0.67 -3.13
C THR A 30 -17.63 0.50 -2.18
N ALA A 31 -17.23 0.39 -0.91
CA ALA A 31 -17.42 1.45 0.09
C ALA A 31 -16.76 2.78 -0.31
N TYR A 32 -15.63 2.70 -1.01
CA TYR A 32 -14.93 3.86 -1.57
C TYR A 32 -15.75 4.60 -2.64
N SER A 33 -16.48 3.87 -3.48
CA SER A 33 -17.02 4.40 -4.73
C SER A 33 -18.54 4.57 -4.76
N ILE A 34 -19.29 3.69 -4.09
CA ILE A 34 -20.75 3.60 -4.19
C ILE A 34 -21.44 4.85 -3.63
N ASP A 35 -22.45 5.35 -4.35
CA ASP A 35 -23.15 6.58 -4.01
C ASP A 35 -24.39 6.32 -3.16
N VAL A 36 -24.19 5.86 -1.92
CA VAL A 36 -25.27 5.66 -0.93
C VAL A 36 -24.85 6.28 0.41
N PRO A 37 -25.81 6.65 1.30
CA PRO A 37 -25.50 7.26 2.59
C PRO A 37 -24.48 6.44 3.40
N LEU A 38 -23.52 7.11 4.06
CA LEU A 38 -22.38 6.53 4.81
C LEU A 38 -21.26 5.87 3.98
N PHE A 39 -21.55 5.54 2.72
CA PHE A 39 -20.57 5.05 1.75
C PHE A 39 -20.20 6.20 0.78
N ARG A 40 -19.23 5.97 -0.12
CA ARG A 40 -18.51 6.99 -0.91
C ARG A 40 -17.36 7.66 -0.15
N TRP A 41 -16.53 6.82 0.48
CA TRP A 41 -15.38 7.28 1.28
C TRP A 41 -14.37 8.11 0.50
N LYS A 42 -14.36 8.08 -0.83
CA LYS A 42 -13.56 8.99 -1.66
C LYS A 42 -13.80 10.48 -1.39
N ARG A 43 -14.96 10.88 -0.83
CA ARG A 43 -15.23 12.28 -0.46
C ARG A 43 -14.54 12.71 0.83
N ASN A 44 -14.05 11.77 1.62
CA ASN A 44 -13.32 12.03 2.85
C ASN A 44 -11.85 11.61 2.66
N ALA A 45 -10.95 12.58 2.65
CA ALA A 45 -9.53 12.37 2.44
C ALA A 45 -8.92 11.31 3.37
N PHE A 46 -9.33 11.31 4.65
CA PHE A 46 -8.83 10.37 5.64
C PHE A 46 -9.30 8.94 5.36
N LEU A 47 -10.60 8.76 5.07
CA LEU A 47 -11.15 7.44 4.76
C LEU A 47 -10.59 6.89 3.44
N ALA A 48 -10.38 7.77 2.46
CA ALA A 48 -9.72 7.43 1.20
C ALA A 48 -8.30 6.91 1.43
N ALA A 49 -7.46 7.63 2.20
CA ALA A 49 -6.11 7.20 2.52
C ALA A 49 -6.09 5.88 3.31
N MET A 50 -6.96 5.74 4.32
CA MET A 50 -7.10 4.52 5.12
C MET A 50 -7.48 3.31 4.26
N CYS A 51 -8.41 3.47 3.33
CA CYS A 51 -8.80 2.43 2.38
C CYS A 51 -7.60 1.93 1.57
N ILE A 52 -6.80 2.85 1.02
CA ILE A 52 -5.64 2.47 0.20
C ILE A 52 -4.58 1.75 1.06
N VAL A 53 -4.29 2.24 2.26
CA VAL A 53 -3.32 1.61 3.18
C VAL A 53 -3.77 0.21 3.61
N ILE A 54 -5.02 0.06 4.07
CA ILE A 54 -5.55 -1.23 4.51
C ILE A 54 -5.46 -2.25 3.37
N VAL A 55 -5.97 -1.89 2.19
CA VAL A 55 -6.02 -2.81 1.06
C VAL A 55 -4.62 -3.14 0.55
N ARG A 56 -3.77 -2.13 0.28
CA ARG A 56 -2.50 -2.34 -0.41
C ARG A 56 -1.34 -2.71 0.50
N ALA A 57 -1.19 -2.03 1.64
CA ALA A 57 -0.03 -2.22 2.51
C ALA A 57 -0.21 -3.38 3.49
N ILE A 58 -1.45 -3.62 3.94
CA ILE A 58 -1.74 -4.61 4.98
C ILE A 58 -2.33 -5.89 4.36
N THR A 59 -3.53 -5.80 3.78
CA THR A 59 -4.29 -6.98 3.34
C THR A 59 -3.54 -7.76 2.26
N VAL A 60 -3.13 -7.11 1.17
CA VAL A 60 -2.41 -7.79 0.08
C VAL A 60 -1.12 -8.43 0.60
N GLN A 61 -0.35 -7.74 1.43
CA GLN A 61 0.94 -8.26 1.91
C GLN A 61 0.77 -9.46 2.84
N LEU A 62 -0.18 -9.40 3.77
CA LEU A 62 -0.45 -10.52 4.68
C LEU A 62 -1.03 -11.73 3.94
N THR A 63 -2.00 -11.51 3.06
CA THR A 63 -2.71 -12.60 2.38
C THR A 63 -1.84 -13.32 1.36
N VAL A 64 -1.03 -12.57 0.59
CA VAL A 64 -0.05 -13.16 -0.33
C VAL A 64 1.02 -13.92 0.43
N PHE A 65 1.56 -13.35 1.52
CA PHE A 65 2.54 -14.06 2.36
C PHE A 65 1.97 -15.37 2.90
N TYR A 66 0.75 -15.33 3.46
CA TYR A 66 0.08 -16.50 4.01
C TYR A 66 -0.15 -17.56 2.92
N HIS A 67 -0.64 -17.14 1.75
CA HIS A 67 -0.86 -18.04 0.62
C HIS A 67 0.43 -18.76 0.22
N ILE A 68 1.52 -18.01 0.05
CA ILE A 68 2.82 -18.58 -0.34
C ILE A 68 3.32 -19.55 0.74
N GLN A 69 3.25 -19.19 2.02
CA GLN A 69 3.75 -20.06 3.09
C GLN A 69 2.94 -21.37 3.17
N GLN A 70 1.62 -21.29 3.32
CA GLN A 70 0.81 -22.46 3.63
C GLN A 70 0.44 -23.28 2.38
N TYR A 71 0.10 -22.64 1.26
CA TYR A 71 -0.50 -23.31 0.10
C TYR A 71 0.48 -23.58 -1.04
N VAL A 72 1.59 -22.83 -1.11
CA VAL A 72 2.64 -23.07 -2.12
C VAL A 72 3.81 -23.82 -1.53
N LEU A 73 4.30 -23.40 -0.35
CA LEU A 73 5.50 -23.97 0.27
C LEU A 73 5.20 -25.03 1.34
N GLY A 74 3.96 -25.15 1.82
CA GLY A 74 3.57 -26.09 2.87
C GLY A 74 4.21 -25.82 4.24
N ARG A 75 4.60 -24.56 4.51
CA ARG A 75 5.29 -24.14 5.74
C ARG A 75 4.33 -23.49 6.73
N PRO A 76 4.62 -23.55 8.04
CA PRO A 76 3.85 -22.82 9.03
C PRO A 76 3.98 -21.31 8.81
N VAL A 77 2.89 -20.59 9.06
CA VAL A 77 2.87 -19.13 8.94
C VAL A 77 3.49 -18.52 10.19
N LEU A 78 4.73 -18.09 10.07
CA LEU A 78 5.45 -17.37 11.12
C LEU A 78 5.69 -15.93 10.67
N PHE A 79 5.31 -14.96 11.50
CA PHE A 79 5.48 -13.55 11.19
C PHE A 79 6.98 -13.19 11.15
N SER A 80 7.52 -13.10 9.95
CA SER A 80 8.95 -12.88 9.75
C SER A 80 9.31 -11.39 9.85
N ARG A 81 10.54 -11.09 10.24
CA ARG A 81 11.09 -9.72 10.19
C ARG A 81 11.03 -9.13 8.78
N SER A 82 11.18 -9.97 7.75
CA SER A 82 11.06 -9.55 6.35
C SER A 82 9.64 -9.13 5.97
N LEU A 83 8.61 -9.80 6.51
CA LEU A 83 7.22 -9.41 6.31
C LEU A 83 6.91 -8.09 7.00
N ALA A 84 7.38 -7.92 8.24
CA ALA A 84 7.26 -6.65 8.97
C ALA A 84 7.88 -5.49 8.20
N PHE A 85 9.10 -5.70 7.69
CA PHE A 85 9.79 -4.72 6.83
C PHE A 85 8.99 -4.42 5.56
N ALA A 86 8.48 -5.43 4.87
CA ALA A 86 7.70 -5.25 3.65
C ALA A 86 6.39 -4.45 3.89
N ILE A 87 5.67 -4.73 4.98
CA ILE A 87 4.46 -3.99 5.36
C ILE A 87 4.79 -2.54 5.71
N LEU A 88 5.85 -2.30 6.48
CA LEU A 88 6.28 -0.95 6.85
C LEU A 88 6.65 -0.13 5.61
N CYS A 89 7.50 -0.68 4.74
CA CYS A 89 7.87 -0.04 3.48
C CYS A 89 6.62 0.24 2.63
N MET A 90 5.78 -0.78 2.37
CA MET A 90 4.58 -0.60 1.56
C MET A 90 3.61 0.43 2.15
N THR A 91 3.52 0.53 3.48
CA THR A 91 2.71 1.57 4.13
C THR A 91 3.24 2.95 3.78
N LEU A 92 4.55 3.20 3.90
CA LEU A 92 5.16 4.49 3.53
C LEU A 92 4.94 4.82 2.05
N PHE A 93 5.20 3.87 1.15
CA PHE A 93 5.00 4.06 -0.30
C PHE A 93 3.54 4.35 -0.65
N VAL A 94 2.60 3.59 -0.08
CA VAL A 94 1.18 3.77 -0.36
C VAL A 94 0.67 5.08 0.22
N THR A 95 1.14 5.52 1.40
CA THR A 95 0.85 6.85 1.92
C THR A 95 1.36 7.94 0.98
N VAL A 96 2.59 7.82 0.47
CA VAL A 96 3.15 8.76 -0.51
C VAL A 96 2.31 8.81 -1.77
N ILE A 97 1.89 7.66 -2.32
CA ILE A 97 1.00 7.60 -3.50
C ILE A 97 -0.34 8.26 -3.22
N ALA A 98 -0.93 8.01 -2.04
CA ALA A 98 -2.21 8.59 -1.64
C ALA A 98 -2.14 10.12 -1.49
N LEU A 99 -0.99 10.67 -1.09
CA LEU A 99 -0.78 12.12 -1.02
C LEU A 99 -0.43 12.72 -2.40
N PHE A 100 0.42 12.04 -3.17
CA PHE A 100 0.84 12.52 -4.49
C PHE A 100 -0.32 12.60 -5.48
N LYS A 101 -1.29 11.68 -5.41
CA LYS A 101 -2.47 11.72 -6.28
C LYS A 101 -3.29 13.00 -6.08
N ASP A 102 -3.27 13.58 -4.88
CA ASP A 102 -4.06 14.77 -4.51
C ASP A 102 -3.36 16.07 -4.95
N ILE A 103 -2.04 16.04 -5.24
CA ILE A 103 -1.29 17.21 -5.72
C ILE A 103 -1.87 17.77 -7.04
N PRO A 104 -2.04 16.95 -8.09
CA PRO A 104 -2.68 17.42 -9.32
C PRO A 104 -4.20 17.59 -9.19
N ASP A 105 -4.86 16.93 -8.24
CA ASP A 105 -6.33 16.94 -8.08
C ASP A 105 -6.86 18.05 -7.18
N VAL A 106 -5.98 18.86 -6.60
CA VAL A 106 -6.32 19.90 -5.61
C VAL A 106 -7.39 20.89 -6.05
N ASP A 107 -7.44 21.26 -7.34
CA ASP A 107 -8.43 22.20 -7.85
C ASP A 107 -9.81 21.52 -7.92
N GLY A 108 -9.87 20.26 -8.35
CA GLY A 108 -11.08 19.44 -8.31
C GLY A 108 -11.56 19.19 -6.87
N ASP A 109 -10.66 18.76 -5.98
CA ASP A 109 -10.98 18.57 -4.56
C ASP A 109 -11.59 19.82 -3.94
N ARG A 110 -11.04 21.00 -4.26
CA ARG A 110 -11.54 22.29 -3.77
C ARG A 110 -12.95 22.58 -4.28
N ASP A 111 -13.20 22.39 -5.57
CA ASP A 111 -14.50 22.64 -6.20
C ASP A 111 -15.60 21.72 -5.64
N PHE A 112 -15.25 20.48 -5.28
CA PHE A 112 -16.15 19.52 -4.65
C PHE A 112 -16.21 19.61 -3.11
N GLY A 113 -15.50 20.58 -2.50
CA GLY A 113 -15.48 20.82 -1.06
C GLY A 113 -14.75 19.74 -0.25
N ILE A 114 -13.86 18.97 -0.87
CA ILE A 114 -13.07 17.91 -0.24
C ILE A 114 -11.82 18.53 0.40
N GLN A 115 -11.71 18.41 1.72
CA GLN A 115 -10.59 18.98 2.48
C GLN A 115 -9.42 17.98 2.57
N THR A 116 -8.65 17.83 1.49
CA THR A 116 -7.41 17.02 1.50
C THR A 116 -6.24 17.77 2.17
N ILE A 117 -5.18 17.03 2.52
CA ILE A 117 -3.93 17.62 3.05
C ILE A 117 -3.33 18.59 2.01
N THR A 118 -3.47 18.27 0.72
CA THR A 118 -3.02 19.14 -0.37
C THR A 118 -3.84 20.43 -0.46
N VAL A 119 -5.17 20.36 -0.32
CA VAL A 119 -6.04 21.55 -0.29
C VAL A 119 -5.69 22.46 0.89
N THR A 120 -5.43 21.88 2.07
CA THR A 120 -5.18 22.64 3.31
C THR A 120 -3.77 23.19 3.42
N LEU A 121 -2.74 22.41 3.08
CA LEU A 121 -1.32 22.81 3.21
C LEU A 121 -0.71 23.38 1.93
N GLY A 122 -1.32 23.11 0.77
CA GLY A 122 -0.86 23.52 -0.54
C GLY A 122 0.09 22.52 -1.23
N LYS A 123 0.05 22.52 -2.57
CA LYS A 123 0.80 21.60 -3.46
C LYS A 123 2.27 21.48 -3.10
N LYS A 124 2.96 22.62 -2.89
CA LYS A 124 4.42 22.67 -2.62
C LYS A 124 4.79 22.00 -1.30
N ARG A 125 4.03 22.22 -0.22
CA ARG A 125 4.34 21.63 1.09
C ARG A 125 4.13 20.12 1.08
N VAL A 126 3.04 19.67 0.48
CA VAL A 126 2.74 18.23 0.34
C VAL A 126 3.76 17.54 -0.55
N PHE A 127 4.18 18.16 -1.65
CA PHE A 127 5.26 17.63 -2.48
C PHE A 127 6.53 17.35 -1.67
N TRP A 128 7.03 18.34 -0.93
CA TRP A 128 8.24 18.16 -0.10
C TRP A 128 8.05 17.17 1.05
N LEU A 129 6.85 17.12 1.65
CA LEU A 129 6.50 16.09 2.63
C LEU A 129 6.63 14.69 2.03
N CYS A 130 6.05 14.46 0.85
CA CYS A 130 6.13 13.17 0.17
C CYS A 130 7.57 12.78 -0.17
N ILE A 131 8.37 13.72 -0.69
CA ILE A 131 9.81 13.50 -0.94
C ILE A 131 10.54 13.13 0.35
N THR A 132 10.25 13.82 1.46
CA THR A 132 10.86 13.53 2.76
C THR A 132 10.51 12.13 3.26
N ILE A 133 9.23 11.73 3.19
CA ILE A 133 8.79 10.38 3.57
C ILE A 133 9.49 9.33 2.71
N LEU A 134 9.58 9.56 1.40
CA LEU A 134 10.24 8.64 0.48
C LEU A 134 11.74 8.52 0.75
N LEU A 135 12.41 9.63 1.06
CA LEU A 135 13.82 9.63 1.46
C LEU A 135 14.05 8.81 2.74
N ILE A 136 13.17 8.96 3.74
CA ILE A 136 13.22 8.17 4.97
C ILE A 136 12.97 6.68 4.67
N ALA A 137 12.01 6.37 3.79
CA ALA A 137 11.71 4.99 3.40
C ALA A 137 12.93 4.31 2.76
N TYR A 138 13.55 4.95 1.76
CA TYR A 138 14.76 4.41 1.12
C TYR A 138 15.96 4.37 2.06
N GLY A 139 16.19 5.44 2.84
CA GLY A 139 17.28 5.48 3.81
C GLY A 139 17.17 4.38 4.87
N SER A 140 15.98 4.16 5.42
CA SER A 140 15.74 3.07 6.37
C SER A 140 15.88 1.68 5.73
N ALA A 141 15.46 1.50 4.49
CA ALA A 141 15.67 0.27 3.73
C ALA A 141 17.16 -0.06 3.55
N VAL A 142 17.99 0.94 3.23
CA VAL A 142 19.44 0.78 3.13
C VAL A 142 20.05 0.39 4.47
N VAL A 143 19.69 1.08 5.55
CA VAL A 143 20.21 0.78 6.91
C VAL A 143 19.84 -0.65 7.34
N ILE A 144 18.57 -1.03 7.18
CA ILE A 144 18.09 -2.37 7.53
C ILE A 144 18.80 -3.43 6.67
N GLY A 145 18.92 -3.19 5.37
CA GLY A 145 19.63 -4.07 4.44
C GLY A 145 21.12 -4.22 4.79
N ALA A 146 21.81 -3.12 5.10
CA ALA A 146 23.20 -3.10 5.53
C ALA A 146 23.43 -3.87 6.85
N SER A 147 22.43 -3.86 7.74
CA SER A 147 22.46 -4.60 9.01
C SER A 147 22.14 -6.10 8.88
N SER A 148 21.77 -6.58 7.68
CA SER A 148 21.43 -7.99 7.46
C SER A 148 22.66 -8.90 7.67
N SER A 149 22.42 -10.06 8.29
CA SER A 149 23.41 -11.14 8.40
C SER A 149 23.61 -11.88 7.07
N ILE A 150 22.68 -11.74 6.11
CA ILE A 150 22.75 -12.38 4.80
C ILE A 150 23.51 -11.47 3.84
N LEU A 151 24.68 -11.93 3.38
CA LEU A 151 25.55 -11.17 2.47
C LEU A 151 24.83 -10.77 1.17
N LEU A 152 24.05 -11.67 0.58
CA LEU A 152 23.29 -11.39 -0.64
C LEU A 152 22.31 -10.24 -0.42
N SER A 153 21.49 -10.31 0.65
CA SER A 153 20.54 -9.24 0.97
C SER A 153 21.24 -7.91 1.19
N LYS A 154 22.38 -7.93 1.91
CA LYS A 154 23.22 -6.76 2.14
C LYS A 154 23.70 -6.12 0.83
N LEU A 155 24.31 -6.93 -0.05
CA LEU A 155 24.80 -6.45 -1.34
C LEU A 155 23.67 -5.90 -2.18
N VAL A 156 22.60 -6.69 -2.41
CA VAL A 156 21.48 -6.29 -3.28
C VAL A 156 20.81 -5.01 -2.79
N THR A 157 20.54 -4.90 -1.48
CA THR A 157 19.90 -3.71 -0.92
C THR A 157 20.81 -2.49 -1.00
N VAL A 158 22.06 -2.59 -0.59
CA VAL A 158 22.96 -1.42 -0.56
C VAL A 158 23.34 -0.99 -1.98
N THR A 159 23.85 -1.90 -2.81
CA THR A 159 24.29 -1.54 -4.17
C THR A 159 23.10 -1.13 -5.04
N GLY A 160 21.95 -1.79 -4.92
CA GLY A 160 20.75 -1.44 -5.67
C GLY A 160 20.26 -0.03 -5.37
N HIS A 161 20.24 0.38 -4.10
CA HIS A 161 19.85 1.74 -3.74
C HIS A 161 20.92 2.77 -4.11
N CYS A 162 22.21 2.44 -3.98
CA CYS A 162 23.30 3.33 -4.41
C CYS A 162 23.26 3.58 -5.93
N ILE A 163 23.02 2.54 -6.73
CA ILE A 163 22.86 2.68 -8.19
C ILE A 163 21.66 3.56 -8.50
N LEU A 164 20.50 3.29 -7.88
CA LEU A 164 19.30 4.09 -8.13
C LEU A 164 19.47 5.56 -7.72
N ALA A 165 20.22 5.83 -6.66
CA ALA A 165 20.53 7.19 -6.21
C ALA A 165 21.54 7.92 -7.12
N SER A 166 22.25 7.21 -8.00
CA SER A 166 23.24 7.78 -8.92
C SER A 166 22.67 8.17 -10.29
N ILE A 167 21.39 7.86 -10.54
CA ILE A 167 20.64 8.20 -11.76
C ILE A 167 19.80 9.46 -11.48
#